data_AF-A0A4R4KWU7-F1
#
_entry.id   AF-A0A4R4KWU7-F1
#
_cell.length_a   1.000
_cell.length_b   1.000
_cell.length_c   1.000
_cell.angle_alpha   90.00
_cell.angle_beta   90.00
_cell.angle_gamma   90.00
#
_symmetry.space_group_name_H-M   'P 1'
#
loop_
_entity.id
_entity.type
_entity.pdbx_description
1 polymer ?
#
loop_
_entity_poly.entity_id
_entity_poly.type
_entity_poly.pdbx_seq_one_letter_code
_entity_poly.pdbx_strand_id
1 'polypeptide(L)'
;MAVREPLTYLGEAGQQIGSSLDHLQAARTLAEVLVPRLADFAAVELLEGVVADSAPPADEIDETTQMRRVAVVHNDEPGRWEGAAPEGEPLLLSPRTPFVQAMRTGRPVHIPRVGPGQAADIAAAFGDQDGLRALLTGRALLIVPLIARGRVLGTFKLLRKPDREPFGELCLAMIDELGRRAALCIDNGRLYRREVQVAEELQRSMLPDDPPDVAGARVRYRYRPAEQAAKVGGDWFDAIPLPGCRLGIVVGDVMGHGLTSAAIMGQLRTAVRTLAAEDMRPARLLRQLDGLARRLGEDYLATCLYAVYDPVERRCTFANAGHVPPVLVSPFGDSRVLPVPPGVPIGVGGEPFEAMEVQVEDGSQLVLCTDGLLERRGHDIDHGLEELRGRLADATPDLDLTCDTLLDTLGAATPADDVAIVAVGFDGIPKEDVAAWELDPDPGTVPWVRGEVAGKLAEWALEPLTDTVQLLVSELVTNALLHGAGAIGLRLIKGRTLLCEVYDDGADLPRLRHAEATDETGRGLQLVAHLSTRWGTHRAEPGKVVWFEHD
;
A
#
# COMPACT_ATOMS: atom_id res chain seq x y z
N MET A 1 -53.25 2.97 23.44
CA MET A 1 -51.93 2.73 24.07
C MET A 1 -51.28 1.40 23.64
N ALA A 2 -52.05 0.33 23.37
CA ALA A 2 -51.53 -1.01 23.06
C ALA A 2 -50.63 -1.18 21.81
N VAL A 3 -50.63 -0.24 20.85
CA VAL A 3 -49.78 -0.31 19.63
C VAL A 3 -48.46 0.47 19.78
N ARG A 4 -48.35 1.31 20.83
CA ARG A 4 -47.22 2.25 20.97
C ARG A 4 -45.94 1.55 21.44
N GLU A 5 -46.05 0.62 22.39
CA GLU A 5 -44.90 -0.15 22.92
C GLU A 5 -44.20 -1.03 21.88
N PRO A 6 -44.91 -1.81 21.03
CA PRO A 6 -44.30 -2.58 19.95
C PRO A 6 -43.53 -1.71 18.94
N LEU A 7 -44.10 -0.58 18.55
CA LEU A 7 -43.48 0.35 17.58
C LEU A 7 -42.25 1.04 18.16
N THR A 8 -42.29 1.46 19.44
CA THR A 8 -41.13 2.04 20.12
C THR A 8 -39.98 1.03 20.16
N TYR A 9 -40.26 -0.21 20.53
CA TYR A 9 -39.24 -1.26 20.55
C TYR A 9 -38.64 -1.53 19.17
N LEU A 10 -39.45 -1.59 18.10
CA LEU A 10 -38.93 -1.73 16.72
C LEU A 10 -38.00 -0.58 16.32
N GLY A 11 -38.28 0.63 16.78
CA GLY A 11 -37.44 1.81 16.55
C GLY A 11 -36.10 1.72 17.27
N GLU A 12 -36.12 1.47 18.57
CA GLU A 12 -34.93 1.33 19.42
C GLU A 12 -34.03 0.16 18.97
N ALA A 13 -34.64 -0.99 18.74
CA ALA A 13 -33.97 -2.18 18.22
C ALA A 13 -33.29 -1.92 16.87
N GLY A 14 -34.01 -1.28 15.95
CA GLY A 14 -33.48 -0.94 14.63
C GLY A 14 -32.29 0.03 14.71
N GLN A 15 -32.35 1.02 15.61
CA GLN A 15 -31.21 1.93 15.85
C GLN A 15 -30.00 1.23 16.43
N GLN A 16 -30.20 0.32 17.40
CA GLN A 16 -29.10 -0.45 17.98
C GLN A 16 -28.41 -1.33 16.94
N ILE A 17 -29.18 -2.07 16.12
CA ILE A 17 -28.64 -2.92 15.05
C ILE A 17 -27.88 -2.09 14.01
N GLY A 18 -28.39 -0.90 13.67
CA GLY A 18 -27.77 0.00 12.70
C GLY A 18 -26.65 0.90 13.25
N SER A 19 -26.26 0.73 14.51
CA SER A 19 -25.25 1.59 15.17
C SER A 19 -23.81 1.27 14.77
N SER A 20 -23.56 0.10 14.17
CA SER A 20 -22.25 -0.35 13.72
C SER A 20 -22.22 -0.60 12.22
N LEU A 21 -21.10 -0.25 11.57
CA LEU A 21 -20.79 -0.63 10.19
C LEU A 21 -20.07 -1.99 10.11
N ASP A 22 -19.76 -2.63 11.24
CA ASP A 22 -19.30 -4.01 11.27
C ASP A 22 -20.50 -4.96 11.12
N HIS A 23 -20.55 -5.67 9.99
CA HIS A 23 -21.63 -6.59 9.67
C HIS A 23 -21.74 -7.77 10.65
N LEU A 24 -20.63 -8.22 11.26
CA LEU A 24 -20.67 -9.28 12.28
C LEU A 24 -21.21 -8.74 13.61
N GLN A 25 -20.84 -7.50 13.97
CA GLN A 25 -21.38 -6.84 15.14
C GLN A 25 -22.88 -6.57 14.99
N ALA A 26 -23.34 -6.11 13.81
CA ALA A 26 -24.77 -5.92 13.54
C ALA A 26 -25.56 -7.24 13.67
N ALA A 27 -24.99 -8.36 13.20
CA ALA A 27 -25.57 -9.70 13.38
C ALA A 27 -25.63 -10.12 14.86
N ARG A 28 -24.60 -9.83 15.65
CA ARG A 28 -24.62 -10.09 17.10
C ARG A 28 -25.65 -9.23 17.82
N THR A 29 -25.70 -7.94 17.53
CA THR A 29 -26.67 -7.02 18.13
C THR A 29 -28.12 -7.42 17.80
N LEU A 30 -28.40 -7.99 16.61
CA LEU A 30 -29.70 -8.59 16.34
C LEU A 30 -30.08 -9.65 17.38
N ALA A 31 -29.18 -10.59 17.71
CA ALA A 31 -29.45 -11.62 18.71
C ALA A 31 -29.65 -11.04 20.12
N GLU A 32 -28.81 -10.06 20.49
CA GLU A 32 -28.86 -9.38 21.79
C GLU A 32 -30.16 -8.62 22.00
N VAL A 33 -30.69 -7.97 20.96
CA VAL A 33 -31.93 -7.21 21.04
C VAL A 33 -33.15 -8.11 21.17
N LEU A 34 -33.10 -9.32 20.57
CA LEU A 34 -34.20 -10.28 20.58
C LEU A 34 -34.34 -11.02 21.93
N VAL A 35 -33.25 -11.21 22.68
CA VAL A 35 -33.23 -11.93 23.96
C VAL A 35 -33.03 -10.95 25.12
N PRO A 36 -33.80 -11.05 26.24
CA PRO A 36 -34.82 -12.06 26.54
C PRO A 36 -36.24 -11.67 26.06
N ARG A 37 -36.40 -10.47 25.48
CA ARG A 37 -37.73 -9.86 25.29
C ARG A 37 -38.63 -10.68 24.36
N LEU A 38 -38.13 -11.07 23.19
CA LEU A 38 -38.90 -11.81 22.19
C LEU A 38 -38.61 -13.31 22.17
N ALA A 39 -37.46 -13.75 22.67
CA ALA A 39 -37.06 -15.15 22.73
C ALA A 39 -36.17 -15.45 23.95
N ASP A 40 -35.94 -16.73 24.23
CA ASP A 40 -35.06 -17.20 25.31
C ASP A 40 -33.68 -17.62 24.80
N PHE A 41 -33.59 -17.87 23.49
CA PHE A 41 -32.37 -18.15 22.78
C PHE A 41 -32.48 -17.55 21.37
N ALA A 42 -31.40 -16.94 20.90
CA ALA A 42 -31.21 -16.47 19.55
C ALA A 42 -29.87 -16.96 19.01
N ALA A 43 -29.86 -17.42 17.76
CA ALA A 43 -28.62 -17.68 17.02
C ALA A 43 -28.71 -17.01 15.66
N VAL A 44 -27.60 -16.47 15.18
CA VAL A 44 -27.47 -15.90 13.84
C VAL A 44 -26.40 -16.68 13.09
N GLU A 45 -26.78 -17.22 11.93
CA GLU A 45 -25.89 -17.89 11.00
C GLU A 45 -25.89 -17.15 9.67
N LEU A 46 -24.71 -16.77 9.21
CA LEU A 46 -24.51 -16.12 7.91
C LEU A 46 -23.88 -17.10 6.93
N LEU A 47 -24.07 -16.88 5.64
CA LEU A 47 -23.34 -17.62 4.61
C LEU A 47 -21.84 -17.36 4.76
N GLU A 48 -21.00 -18.36 4.49
CA GLU A 48 -19.54 -18.23 4.67
C GLU A 48 -18.96 -17.07 3.85
N GLY A 49 -19.44 -16.85 2.61
CA GLY A 49 -19.03 -15.72 1.78
C GLY A 49 -19.48 -14.34 2.31
N VAL A 50 -20.53 -14.29 3.13
CA VAL A 50 -20.97 -13.07 3.82
C VAL A 50 -20.07 -12.79 5.02
N VAL A 51 -19.64 -13.81 5.75
CA VAL A 51 -18.70 -13.66 6.88
C VAL A 51 -17.31 -13.26 6.39
N ALA A 52 -16.81 -13.94 5.35
CA ALA A 52 -15.48 -13.69 4.81
C ALA A 52 -15.40 -12.40 3.96
N ASP A 53 -16.54 -11.78 3.65
CA ASP A 53 -16.67 -10.62 2.74
C ASP A 53 -16.04 -10.83 1.33
N SER A 54 -15.74 -12.08 0.99
CA SER A 54 -14.96 -12.44 -0.19
C SER A 54 -15.81 -12.57 -1.46
N ALA A 55 -17.13 -12.77 -1.32
CA ALA A 55 -18.04 -13.02 -2.44
C ALA A 55 -19.40 -12.35 -2.23
N PRO A 56 -20.15 -12.02 -3.30
CA PRO A 56 -21.57 -11.73 -3.15
C PRO A 56 -22.28 -12.93 -2.50
N PRO A 57 -23.38 -12.71 -1.77
CA PRO A 57 -24.18 -13.81 -1.24
C PRO A 57 -24.59 -14.75 -2.39
N ALA A 58 -24.54 -16.06 -2.14
CA ALA A 58 -24.78 -17.07 -3.18
C ALA A 58 -26.12 -16.84 -3.89
N ASP A 59 -26.12 -16.90 -5.22
CA ASP A 59 -27.34 -16.73 -6.02
C ASP A 59 -28.29 -17.94 -5.88
N GLU A 60 -27.75 -19.13 -5.54
CA GLU A 60 -28.52 -20.34 -5.25
C GLU A 60 -28.08 -20.99 -3.93
N ILE A 61 -29.05 -21.45 -3.14
CA ILE A 61 -28.83 -22.20 -1.90
C ILE A 61 -28.93 -23.70 -2.18
N ASP A 62 -27.79 -24.38 -2.14
CA ASP A 62 -27.64 -25.80 -2.48
C ASP A 62 -27.04 -26.63 -1.33
N GLU A 63 -26.65 -27.87 -1.62
CA GLU A 63 -26.10 -28.82 -0.64
C GLU A 63 -24.64 -28.52 -0.27
N THR A 64 -23.97 -27.63 -1.01
CA THR A 64 -22.58 -27.22 -0.77
C THR A 64 -22.49 -25.92 0.03
N THR A 65 -23.63 -25.27 0.25
CA THR A 65 -23.73 -23.98 0.94
C THR A 65 -23.25 -24.11 2.39
N GLN A 66 -22.11 -23.48 2.67
CA GLN A 66 -21.55 -23.37 4.01
C GLN A 66 -22.06 -22.11 4.71
N MET A 67 -22.42 -22.28 5.97
CA MET A 67 -22.78 -21.18 6.86
C MET A 67 -21.84 -21.13 8.05
N ARG A 68 -21.79 -20.00 8.73
CA ARG A 68 -21.07 -19.88 9.99
C ARG A 68 -21.95 -19.19 11.01
N ARG A 69 -21.94 -19.73 12.23
CA ARG A 69 -22.63 -19.13 13.36
C ARG A 69 -21.81 -17.97 13.90
N VAL A 70 -22.36 -16.75 13.81
CA VAL A 70 -21.66 -15.51 14.17
C VAL A 70 -22.07 -14.99 15.55
N ALA A 71 -23.23 -15.40 16.04
CA ALA A 71 -23.73 -14.99 17.35
C ALA A 71 -24.68 -16.03 17.95
N VAL A 72 -24.56 -16.24 19.26
CA VAL A 72 -25.48 -16.98 20.11
C VAL A 72 -25.75 -16.18 21.38
N VAL A 73 -27.02 -15.95 21.69
CA VAL A 73 -27.46 -15.24 22.90
C VAL A 73 -28.58 -16.04 23.55
N HIS A 74 -28.50 -16.29 24.87
CA HIS A 74 -29.54 -17.02 25.60
C HIS A 74 -29.68 -16.57 27.05
N ASN A 75 -30.84 -16.86 27.64
CA ASN A 75 -31.12 -16.69 29.07
C ASN A 75 -31.17 -18.02 29.85
N ASP A 76 -30.66 -19.09 29.24
CA ASP A 76 -30.44 -20.39 29.88
C ASP A 76 -29.16 -20.39 30.77
N GLU A 77 -29.00 -21.42 31.59
CA GLU A 77 -27.81 -21.62 32.44
C GLU A 77 -26.51 -21.51 31.62
N PRO A 78 -25.44 -20.87 32.15
CA PRO A 78 -24.16 -20.77 31.46
C PRO A 78 -23.63 -22.14 31.03
N GLY A 79 -23.00 -22.21 29.85
CA GLY A 79 -22.45 -23.45 29.30
C GLY A 79 -23.48 -24.39 28.66
N ARG A 80 -24.79 -24.16 28.85
CA ARG A 80 -25.84 -25.07 28.34
C ARG A 80 -25.87 -25.19 26.81
N TRP A 81 -25.38 -24.18 26.10
CA TRP A 81 -25.36 -24.14 24.63
C TRP A 81 -23.95 -24.23 24.02
N GLU A 82 -22.88 -24.23 24.82
CA GLU A 82 -21.49 -24.19 24.32
C GLU A 82 -21.12 -25.40 23.45
N GLY A 83 -21.57 -26.60 23.84
CA GLY A 83 -21.34 -27.82 23.05
C GLY A 83 -22.34 -28.05 21.91
N ALA A 84 -23.56 -27.53 22.05
CA ALA A 84 -24.65 -27.77 21.08
C ALA A 84 -24.73 -26.71 19.97
N ALA A 85 -24.22 -25.51 20.23
CA ALA A 85 -24.25 -24.39 19.30
C ALA A 85 -22.98 -23.52 19.41
N PRO A 86 -21.78 -24.05 19.13
CA PRO A 86 -20.55 -23.25 19.15
C PRO A 86 -20.62 -22.11 18.12
N GLU A 87 -20.06 -20.96 18.49
CA GLU A 87 -19.82 -19.85 17.56
C GLU A 87 -18.54 -20.11 16.74
N GLY A 88 -18.49 -19.58 15.52
CA GLY A 88 -17.28 -19.58 14.69
C GLY A 88 -17.03 -20.85 13.88
N GLU A 89 -17.70 -21.96 14.13
CA GLU A 89 -17.53 -23.19 13.33
C GLU A 89 -18.34 -23.17 12.02
N PRO A 90 -17.77 -23.68 10.90
CA PRO A 90 -18.51 -23.83 9.65
C PRO A 90 -19.57 -24.95 9.79
N LEU A 91 -20.76 -24.66 9.28
CA LEU A 91 -21.94 -25.50 9.31
C LEU A 91 -22.31 -25.88 7.88
N LEU A 92 -22.31 -27.19 7.58
CA LEU A 92 -22.89 -27.73 6.37
C LEU A 92 -24.32 -28.18 6.68
N LEU A 93 -25.32 -27.50 6.13
CA LEU A 93 -26.72 -27.80 6.43
C LEU A 93 -27.30 -28.81 5.44
N SER A 94 -27.97 -29.84 5.95
CA SER A 94 -28.73 -30.75 5.11
C SER A 94 -29.88 -30.01 4.40
N PRO A 95 -30.13 -30.28 3.10
CA PRO A 95 -31.16 -29.59 2.30
C PRO A 95 -32.59 -29.83 2.78
N ARG A 96 -32.81 -30.83 3.64
CA ARG A 96 -34.12 -31.14 4.24
C ARG A 96 -34.41 -30.36 5.52
N THR A 97 -33.46 -29.55 5.98
CA THR A 97 -33.64 -28.81 7.22
C THR A 97 -34.59 -27.62 7.04
N PRO A 98 -35.35 -27.25 8.09
CA PRO A 98 -36.15 -26.04 8.11
C PRO A 98 -35.36 -24.76 7.80
N PHE A 99 -34.04 -24.76 8.03
CA PHE A 99 -33.13 -23.65 7.75
C PHE A 99 -32.96 -23.41 6.25
N VAL A 100 -32.64 -24.48 5.51
CA VAL A 100 -32.50 -24.41 4.05
C VAL A 100 -33.86 -24.09 3.41
N GLN A 101 -34.96 -24.58 3.97
CA GLN A 101 -36.31 -24.21 3.52
C GLN A 101 -36.58 -22.71 3.68
N ALA A 102 -36.26 -22.11 4.83
CA ALA A 102 -36.44 -20.68 5.06
C ALA A 102 -35.63 -19.84 4.06
N MET A 103 -34.38 -20.20 3.82
CA MET A 103 -33.51 -19.53 2.86
C MET A 103 -34.02 -19.66 1.42
N ARG A 104 -34.38 -20.87 0.97
CA ARG A 104 -34.86 -21.13 -0.40
C ARG A 104 -36.20 -20.47 -0.71
N THR A 105 -37.10 -20.45 0.27
CA THR A 105 -38.44 -19.85 0.08
C THR A 105 -38.46 -18.35 0.35
N GLY A 106 -37.43 -17.83 1.02
CA GLY A 106 -37.37 -16.47 1.53
C GLY A 106 -38.48 -16.14 2.54
N ARG A 107 -39.05 -17.15 3.20
CA ARG A 107 -40.14 -16.99 4.17
C ARG A 107 -39.75 -17.57 5.54
N PRO A 108 -40.21 -16.95 6.65
CA PRO A 108 -40.02 -17.52 7.97
C PRO A 108 -40.66 -18.91 8.09
N VAL A 109 -39.96 -19.83 8.78
CA VAL A 109 -40.49 -21.15 9.15
C VAL A 109 -40.76 -21.14 10.65
N HIS A 110 -42.05 -21.22 11.01
CA HIS A 110 -42.51 -21.26 12.39
C HIS A 110 -42.98 -22.67 12.77
N ILE A 111 -42.38 -23.22 13.82
CA ILE A 111 -42.79 -24.48 14.46
C ILE A 111 -43.29 -24.11 15.87
N PRO A 112 -44.62 -24.03 16.09
CA PRO A 112 -45.19 -23.57 17.36
C PRO A 112 -44.76 -24.41 18.58
N ARG A 113 -44.48 -25.70 18.35
CA ARG A 113 -43.93 -26.61 19.35
C ARG A 113 -43.17 -27.74 18.66
N VAL A 114 -41.88 -27.85 18.92
CA VAL A 114 -41.03 -28.88 18.33
C VAL A 114 -41.30 -30.23 19.01
N GLY A 115 -41.82 -31.20 18.26
CA GLY A 115 -42.03 -32.56 18.75
C GLY A 115 -40.72 -33.38 18.84
N PRO A 116 -40.68 -34.50 19.58
CA PRO A 116 -39.47 -35.30 19.74
C PRO A 116 -38.86 -35.81 18.43
N GLY A 117 -39.71 -36.20 17.45
CA GLY A 117 -39.26 -36.63 16.13
C GLY A 117 -38.64 -35.48 15.32
N GLN A 118 -39.30 -34.32 15.30
CA GLN A 118 -38.76 -33.12 14.64
C GLN A 118 -37.46 -32.64 15.30
N ALA A 119 -37.35 -32.72 16.63
CA ALA A 119 -36.12 -32.39 17.34
C ALA A 119 -34.99 -33.34 16.94
N ALA A 120 -35.27 -34.64 16.76
CA ALA A 120 -34.29 -35.62 16.28
C ALA A 120 -33.87 -35.34 14.83
N ASP A 121 -34.81 -35.03 13.94
CA ASP A 121 -34.52 -34.70 12.54
C ASP A 121 -33.65 -33.44 12.40
N ILE A 122 -33.94 -32.41 13.20
CA ILE A 122 -33.15 -31.17 13.24
C ILE A 122 -31.77 -31.44 13.83
N ALA A 123 -31.68 -32.14 14.97
CA ALA A 123 -30.41 -32.42 15.63
C ALA A 123 -29.49 -33.31 14.77
N ALA A 124 -30.05 -34.26 14.03
CA ALA A 124 -29.29 -35.11 13.10
C ALA A 124 -28.54 -34.31 12.02
N ALA A 125 -29.02 -33.11 11.67
CA ALA A 125 -28.34 -32.23 10.71
C ALA A 125 -27.11 -31.50 11.27
N PHE A 126 -26.84 -31.56 12.58
CA PHE A 126 -25.75 -30.85 13.26
C PHE A 126 -24.75 -31.77 13.98
N GLY A 127 -24.80 -33.08 13.76
CA GLY A 127 -23.83 -34.04 14.30
C GLY A 127 -24.07 -34.44 15.76
N ASP A 128 -24.32 -33.51 16.69
CA ASP A 128 -24.65 -33.80 18.10
C ASP A 128 -26.15 -34.10 18.30
N GLN A 129 -26.48 -35.40 18.30
CA GLN A 129 -27.86 -35.86 18.26
C GLN A 129 -28.60 -35.82 19.60
N ASP A 130 -27.91 -35.85 20.75
CA ASP A 130 -28.58 -35.99 22.05
C ASP A 130 -28.66 -34.68 22.83
N GLY A 131 -27.62 -33.84 22.81
CA GLY A 131 -27.62 -32.53 23.45
C GLY A 131 -28.62 -31.57 22.79
N LEU A 132 -28.48 -31.38 21.48
CA LEU A 132 -29.33 -30.45 20.72
C LEU A 132 -30.81 -30.90 20.68
N ARG A 133 -31.07 -32.21 20.59
CA ARG A 133 -32.45 -32.75 20.62
C ARG A 133 -33.16 -32.41 21.93
N ALA A 134 -32.47 -32.57 23.07
CA ALA A 134 -33.04 -32.23 24.37
C ALA A 134 -33.31 -30.72 24.51
N LEU A 135 -32.44 -29.87 23.94
CA LEU A 135 -32.60 -28.42 23.97
C LEU A 135 -33.77 -27.93 23.10
N LEU A 136 -34.06 -28.60 21.98
CA LEU A 136 -35.14 -28.24 21.06
C LEU A 136 -36.52 -28.77 21.48
N THR A 137 -36.58 -29.96 22.09
CA THR A 137 -37.84 -30.67 22.36
C THR A 137 -38.79 -29.83 23.23
N GLY A 138 -40.01 -29.62 22.74
CA GLY A 138 -41.06 -28.89 23.47
C GLY A 138 -40.98 -27.37 23.41
N ARG A 139 -39.92 -26.79 22.82
CA ARG A 139 -39.77 -25.35 22.59
C ARG A 139 -40.52 -24.90 21.33
N ALA A 140 -40.91 -23.63 21.26
CA ALA A 140 -41.34 -23.03 19.99
C ALA A 140 -40.10 -22.57 19.22
N LEU A 141 -40.02 -22.90 17.92
CA LEU A 141 -38.89 -22.57 17.05
C LEU A 141 -39.36 -21.66 15.92
N LEU A 142 -38.66 -20.54 15.73
CA LEU A 142 -38.84 -19.67 14.58
C LEU A 142 -37.51 -19.51 13.86
N ILE A 143 -37.51 -19.69 12.55
CA ILE A 143 -36.36 -19.50 11.69
C ILE A 143 -36.72 -18.43 10.67
N VAL A 144 -35.89 -17.40 10.57
CA VAL A 144 -36.15 -16.23 9.73
C VAL A 144 -34.98 -16.04 8.79
N PRO A 145 -35.21 -15.98 7.46
CA PRO A 145 -34.15 -15.71 6.50
C PRO A 145 -33.75 -14.24 6.59
N LEU A 146 -32.44 -13.97 6.53
CA LEU A 146 -31.90 -12.63 6.41
C LEU A 146 -31.75 -12.32 4.92
N ILE A 147 -32.63 -11.46 4.39
CA ILE A 147 -32.66 -11.11 2.96
C ILE A 147 -32.44 -9.61 2.81
N ALA A 148 -31.43 -9.24 2.03
CA ALA A 148 -31.17 -7.87 1.63
C ALA A 148 -31.10 -7.79 0.10
N ARG A 149 -31.77 -6.80 -0.50
CA ARG A 149 -31.75 -6.56 -1.95
C ARG A 149 -32.05 -7.80 -2.80
N GLY A 150 -32.92 -8.69 -2.31
CA GLY A 150 -33.30 -9.94 -2.98
C GLY A 150 -32.31 -11.10 -2.84
N ARG A 151 -31.23 -10.94 -2.07
CA ARG A 151 -30.23 -11.98 -1.81
C ARG A 151 -30.28 -12.47 -0.37
N VAL A 152 -30.13 -13.78 -0.18
CA VAL A 152 -30.08 -14.42 1.13
C VAL A 152 -28.68 -14.25 1.72
N LEU A 153 -28.58 -13.62 2.89
CA LEU A 153 -27.34 -13.47 3.64
C LEU A 153 -27.11 -14.58 4.66
N GLY A 154 -28.19 -15.24 5.07
CA GLY A 154 -28.19 -16.29 6.08
C GLY A 154 -29.55 -16.41 6.76
N THR A 155 -29.55 -16.85 8.02
CA THR A 155 -30.75 -17.00 8.86
C THR A 155 -30.48 -16.59 10.29
N PHE A 156 -31.52 -16.19 11.01
CA PHE A 156 -31.49 -16.24 12.47
C PHE A 156 -32.62 -17.11 13.02
N LYS A 157 -32.39 -17.63 14.22
CA LYS A 157 -33.24 -18.63 14.87
C LYS A 157 -33.61 -18.13 16.24
N LEU A 158 -34.86 -18.36 16.62
CA LEU A 158 -35.37 -18.04 17.94
C LEU A 158 -36.03 -19.26 18.56
N LEU A 159 -35.71 -19.50 19.82
CA LEU A 159 -36.41 -20.50 20.64
C LEU A 159 -37.10 -19.83 21.82
N ARG A 160 -38.33 -20.26 22.10
CA ARG A 160 -39.03 -19.97 23.35
C ARG A 160 -39.18 -21.23 24.18
N LYS A 161 -38.96 -21.11 25.47
CA LYS A 161 -39.15 -22.19 26.44
C LYS A 161 -40.63 -22.61 26.49
N PRO A 162 -40.92 -23.86 26.93
CA PRO A 162 -42.27 -24.42 26.87
C PRO A 162 -43.32 -23.70 27.73
N ASP A 163 -42.88 -22.86 28.67
CA ASP A 163 -43.68 -22.03 29.59
C ASP A 163 -44.06 -20.66 29.01
N ARG A 164 -43.49 -20.26 27.86
CA ARG A 164 -43.89 -19.05 27.12
C ARG A 164 -44.89 -19.40 26.02
N GLU A 165 -45.78 -18.45 25.71
CA GLU A 165 -46.65 -18.57 24.54
C GLU A 165 -45.82 -18.67 23.25
N PRO A 166 -46.25 -19.51 22.27
CA PRO A 166 -45.66 -19.55 20.95
C PRO A 166 -45.66 -18.18 20.25
N PHE A 167 -44.94 -18.05 19.13
CA PHE A 167 -44.87 -16.80 18.39
C PHE A 167 -46.23 -16.50 17.72
N GLY A 168 -46.98 -15.55 18.30
CA GLY A 168 -48.23 -15.04 17.71
C GLY A 168 -47.99 -14.13 16.50
N GLU A 169 -49.03 -13.82 15.74
CA GLU A 169 -48.95 -13.09 14.46
C GLU A 169 -48.25 -11.73 14.57
N LEU A 170 -48.60 -10.91 15.57
CA LEU A 170 -47.95 -9.62 15.79
C LEU A 170 -46.45 -9.77 16.09
N CYS A 171 -46.09 -10.80 16.86
CA CYS A 171 -44.70 -11.09 17.18
C CYS A 171 -43.92 -11.56 15.95
N LEU A 172 -44.54 -12.39 15.10
CA LEU A 172 -43.96 -12.82 13.83
C LEU A 172 -43.70 -11.63 12.91
N ALA A 173 -44.67 -10.73 12.76
CA ALA A 173 -44.52 -9.53 11.93
C ALA A 173 -43.42 -8.59 12.45
N MET A 174 -43.30 -8.43 13.78
CA MET A 174 -42.22 -7.64 14.37
C MET A 174 -40.84 -8.26 14.13
N ILE A 175 -40.71 -9.56 14.34
CA ILE A 175 -39.45 -10.29 14.15
C ILE A 175 -39.04 -10.25 12.66
N ASP A 176 -40.00 -10.39 11.75
CA ASP A 176 -39.77 -10.32 10.30
C ASP A 176 -39.24 -8.93 9.90
N GLU A 177 -39.85 -7.84 10.40
CA GLU A 177 -39.37 -6.47 10.12
C GLU A 177 -37.98 -6.20 10.75
N LEU A 178 -37.70 -6.71 11.96
CA LEU A 178 -36.35 -6.62 12.55
C LEU A 178 -35.33 -7.40 11.73
N GLY A 179 -35.69 -8.60 11.27
CA GLY A 179 -34.87 -9.41 10.38
C GLY A 179 -34.54 -8.69 9.09
N ARG A 180 -35.54 -8.03 8.47
CA ARG A 180 -35.35 -7.23 7.25
C ARG A 180 -34.43 -6.04 7.47
N ARG A 181 -34.57 -5.31 8.58
CA ARG A 181 -33.69 -4.18 8.94
C ARG A 181 -32.27 -4.66 9.21
N ALA A 182 -32.12 -5.72 9.97
CA ALA A 182 -30.82 -6.31 10.28
C ALA A 182 -30.12 -6.82 9.02
N ALA A 183 -30.83 -7.52 8.13
CA ALA A 183 -30.28 -7.95 6.86
C ALA A 183 -29.73 -6.77 6.04
N LEU A 184 -30.47 -5.65 5.98
CA LEU A 184 -30.00 -4.45 5.29
C LEU A 184 -28.76 -3.83 5.96
N CYS A 185 -28.72 -3.76 7.29
CA CYS A 185 -27.56 -3.28 8.05
C CYS A 185 -26.32 -4.17 7.83
N ILE A 186 -26.49 -5.49 7.87
CA ILE A 186 -25.44 -6.49 7.62
C ILE A 186 -24.90 -6.34 6.19
N ASP A 187 -25.78 -6.26 5.17
CA ASP A 187 -25.33 -6.10 3.78
C ASP A 187 -24.68 -4.73 3.52
N ASN A 188 -25.17 -3.66 4.16
CA ASN A 188 -24.52 -2.34 4.07
C ASN A 188 -23.12 -2.35 4.71
N GLY A 189 -22.97 -2.94 5.90
CA GLY A 189 -21.67 -3.06 6.55
C GLY A 189 -20.68 -3.89 5.72
N ARG A 190 -21.16 -4.97 5.08
CA ARG A 190 -20.38 -5.78 4.14
C ARG A 190 -19.95 -4.98 2.91
N LEU A 191 -20.89 -4.33 2.22
CA LEU A 191 -20.58 -3.52 1.03
C LEU A 191 -19.60 -2.38 1.34
N TYR A 192 -19.78 -1.72 2.48
CA TYR A 192 -18.87 -0.68 2.96
C TYR A 192 -17.46 -1.25 3.19
N ARG A 193 -17.32 -2.34 3.96
CA ARG A 193 -16.02 -2.97 4.21
C ARG A 193 -15.33 -3.41 2.92
N ARG A 194 -16.07 -3.94 1.96
CA ARG A 194 -15.52 -4.28 0.64
C ARG A 194 -15.03 -3.06 -0.13
N GLU A 195 -15.78 -1.96 -0.12
CA GLU A 195 -15.38 -0.70 -0.77
C GLU A 195 -14.07 -0.18 -0.16
N VAL A 196 -13.97 -0.18 1.17
CA VAL A 196 -12.77 0.16 1.94
C VAL A 196 -11.59 -0.73 1.55
N GLN A 197 -11.78 -2.06 1.52
CA GLN A 197 -10.73 -3.01 1.20
C GLN A 197 -10.19 -2.82 -0.23
N VAL A 198 -11.07 -2.64 -1.22
CA VAL A 198 -10.66 -2.38 -2.61
C VAL A 198 -9.84 -1.09 -2.71
N ALA A 199 -10.25 -0.05 -1.98
CA ALA A 199 -9.54 1.21 -1.89
C ALA A 199 -8.13 1.05 -1.28
N GLU A 200 -8.01 0.34 -0.16
CA GLU A 200 -6.72 0.04 0.48
C GLU A 200 -5.80 -0.82 -0.41
N GLU A 201 -6.33 -1.87 -1.04
CA GLU A 201 -5.58 -2.74 -1.94
C GLU A 201 -5.05 -1.97 -3.16
N LEU A 202 -5.87 -1.10 -3.75
CA LEU A 202 -5.46 -0.23 -4.85
C LEU A 202 -4.32 0.69 -4.41
N GLN A 203 -4.45 1.35 -3.26
CA GLN A 203 -3.43 2.27 -2.74
C GLN A 203 -2.11 1.55 -2.45
N ARG A 204 -2.14 0.40 -1.77
CA ARG A 204 -0.94 -0.41 -1.52
C ARG A 204 -0.25 -0.79 -2.82
N SER A 205 -1.00 -1.19 -3.85
CA SER A 205 -0.42 -1.51 -5.16
C SER A 205 0.22 -0.31 -5.87
N MET A 206 -0.16 0.91 -5.48
CA MET A 206 0.36 2.17 -6.04
C MET A 206 1.56 2.74 -5.28
N LEU A 207 1.90 2.21 -4.10
CA LEU A 207 3.07 2.60 -3.31
C LEU A 207 4.23 1.60 -3.53
N PRO A 208 5.49 1.99 -3.30
CA PRO A 208 6.60 1.04 -3.35
C PRO A 208 6.60 0.15 -2.11
N ASP A 209 6.67 -1.17 -2.33
CA ASP A 209 6.78 -2.15 -1.24
C ASP A 209 8.21 -2.23 -0.67
N ASP A 210 9.21 -2.31 -1.56
CA ASP A 210 10.63 -2.46 -1.17
C ASP A 210 11.49 -1.28 -1.64
N PRO A 211 12.35 -0.73 -0.75
CA PRO A 211 13.35 0.25 -1.15
C PRO A 211 14.40 -0.38 -2.08
N PRO A 212 14.92 0.38 -3.07
CA PRO A 212 15.96 -0.13 -3.93
C PRO A 212 17.28 -0.33 -3.16
N ASP A 213 18.03 -1.35 -3.56
CA ASP A 213 19.41 -1.55 -3.14
C ASP A 213 20.35 -0.74 -4.05
N VAL A 214 20.91 0.36 -3.53
CA VAL A 214 21.78 1.28 -4.29
C VAL A 214 23.10 1.46 -3.55
N ALA A 215 24.23 1.39 -4.27
CA ALA A 215 25.55 1.59 -3.68
C ALA A 215 25.69 2.98 -3.05
N GLY A 216 26.15 3.04 -1.80
CA GLY A 216 26.39 4.28 -1.06
C GLY A 216 25.16 4.93 -0.42
N ALA A 217 23.99 4.28 -0.45
CA ALA A 217 22.80 4.73 0.26
C ALA A 217 21.94 3.57 0.82
N ARG A 218 21.33 3.79 1.99
CA ARG A 218 20.31 2.89 2.57
C ARG A 218 18.97 3.62 2.59
N VAL A 219 17.91 2.99 2.12
CA VAL A 219 16.57 3.61 2.11
C VAL A 219 15.59 2.78 2.93
N ARG A 220 14.73 3.43 3.70
CA ARG A 220 13.60 2.83 4.42
C ARG A 220 12.34 3.67 4.27
N TYR A 221 11.22 2.97 4.19
CA TYR A 221 9.90 3.57 4.13
C TYR A 221 9.08 3.16 5.35
N ARG A 222 8.23 4.06 5.82
CA ARG A 222 7.09 3.73 6.67
C ARG A 222 5.88 4.49 6.18
N TYR A 223 4.75 3.79 6.15
CA TYR A 223 3.50 4.36 5.71
C TYR A 223 2.38 3.90 6.64
N ARG A 224 1.55 4.84 7.10
CA ARG A 224 0.40 4.59 7.97
C ARG A 224 -0.81 5.33 7.37
N PRO A 225 -1.83 4.62 6.88
CA PRO A 225 -3.02 5.25 6.33
C PRO A 225 -3.90 5.87 7.43
N ALA A 226 -4.72 6.86 7.06
CA ALA A 226 -5.71 7.47 7.93
C ALA A 226 -6.82 6.48 8.33
N GLU A 227 -7.35 6.60 9.56
CA GLU A 227 -8.34 5.64 10.11
C GLU A 227 -9.74 5.76 9.47
N GLN A 228 -10.02 6.84 8.74
CA GLN A 228 -11.29 7.00 8.05
C GLN A 228 -11.35 6.07 6.83
N ALA A 229 -11.81 4.84 7.06
CA ALA A 229 -11.88 3.72 6.12
C ALA A 229 -12.30 4.06 4.66
N ALA A 230 -13.08 5.11 4.41
CA ALA A 230 -13.48 5.53 3.06
C ALA A 230 -12.51 6.53 2.37
N LYS A 231 -11.40 6.90 3.00
CA LYS A 231 -10.45 7.89 2.49
C LYS A 231 -9.13 7.22 2.16
N VAL A 232 -8.94 6.96 0.87
CA VAL A 232 -7.61 6.71 0.31
C VAL A 232 -6.88 8.05 0.29
N GLY A 233 -5.73 8.17 0.94
CA GLY A 233 -5.02 9.45 0.93
C GLY A 233 -4.20 9.69 -0.33
N GLY A 234 -3.77 10.94 -0.45
CA GLY A 234 -3.03 11.49 -1.57
C GLY A 234 -1.53 11.27 -1.49
N ASP A 235 -1.01 10.88 -0.32
CA ASP A 235 0.41 10.72 -0.03
C ASP A 235 1.12 9.72 -0.95
N TRP A 236 2.31 10.09 -1.42
CA TRP A 236 3.20 9.18 -2.12
C TRP A 236 4.67 9.46 -1.88
N PHE A 237 5.45 8.42 -2.12
CA PHE A 237 6.89 8.47 -2.07
C PHE A 237 7.49 7.44 -3.01
N ASP A 238 8.75 7.65 -3.37
CA ASP A 238 9.57 6.66 -4.08
C ASP A 238 11.05 6.93 -3.90
N ALA A 239 11.87 5.90 -4.06
CA ALA A 239 13.29 6.06 -4.27
C ALA A 239 13.70 5.33 -5.54
N ILE A 240 14.39 6.05 -6.42
CA ILE A 240 14.58 5.71 -7.81
C ILE A 240 16.08 5.61 -8.05
N PRO A 241 16.62 4.43 -8.38
CA PRO A 241 18.00 4.29 -8.83
C PRO A 241 18.21 5.12 -10.10
N LEU A 242 19.23 5.98 -10.07
CA LEU A 242 19.62 6.83 -11.17
C LEU A 242 20.98 6.39 -11.74
N PRO A 243 21.32 6.79 -12.97
CA PRO A 243 22.64 6.50 -13.53
C PRO A 243 23.79 7.02 -12.67
N GLY A 244 24.94 6.33 -12.65
CA GLY A 244 26.11 6.73 -11.86
C GLY A 244 26.01 6.38 -10.37
N CYS A 245 25.26 5.33 -10.01
CA CYS A 245 24.95 4.96 -8.63
C CYS A 245 24.18 6.05 -7.84
N ARG A 246 23.61 7.04 -8.52
CA ARG A 246 22.84 8.12 -7.89
C ARG A 246 21.48 7.60 -7.42
N LEU A 247 20.88 8.33 -6.47
CA LEU A 247 19.57 8.00 -5.91
C LEU A 247 18.65 9.21 -6.00
N GLY A 248 17.54 9.08 -6.73
CA GLY A 248 16.43 10.01 -6.70
C GLY A 248 15.48 9.66 -5.56
N ILE A 249 14.99 10.65 -4.82
CA ILE A 249 14.07 10.48 -3.70
C ILE A 249 12.91 11.46 -3.92
N VAL A 250 11.68 10.97 -3.84
CA VAL A 250 10.48 11.80 -3.98
C VAL A 250 9.54 11.55 -2.81
N VAL A 251 8.94 12.63 -2.30
CA VAL A 251 7.77 12.60 -1.41
C VAL A 251 6.80 13.68 -1.88
N GLY A 252 5.51 13.41 -1.84
CA GLY A 252 4.48 14.38 -2.16
C GLY A 252 3.13 13.99 -1.61
N ASP A 253 2.19 14.91 -1.71
CA ASP A 253 0.79 14.71 -1.32
C ASP A 253 -0.16 15.37 -2.33
N VAL A 254 -1.21 14.66 -2.72
CA VAL A 254 -2.24 15.12 -3.65
C VAL A 254 -3.38 15.68 -2.84
N MET A 255 -3.65 16.98 -3.00
CA MET A 255 -4.75 17.64 -2.32
C MET A 255 -6.08 16.91 -2.57
N GLY A 256 -6.79 16.64 -1.47
CA GLY A 256 -8.08 15.95 -1.49
C GLY A 256 -7.97 14.54 -0.91
N HIS A 257 -9.03 13.74 -1.05
CA HIS A 257 -9.06 12.38 -0.54
C HIS A 257 -9.93 11.46 -1.39
N GLY A 258 -9.72 10.16 -1.25
CA GLY A 258 -10.48 9.11 -1.91
C GLY A 258 -9.82 8.60 -3.20
N LEU A 259 -10.55 7.76 -3.92
CA LEU A 259 -10.04 7.03 -5.09
C LEU A 259 -9.48 7.94 -6.19
N THR A 260 -10.02 9.16 -6.35
CA THR A 260 -9.53 10.11 -7.35
C THR A 260 -8.12 10.62 -7.00
N SER A 261 -7.87 11.02 -5.74
CA SER A 261 -6.55 11.46 -5.30
C SER A 261 -5.52 10.35 -5.46
N ALA A 262 -5.87 9.11 -5.09
CA ALA A 262 -5.03 7.94 -5.29
C ALA A 262 -4.68 7.70 -6.77
N ALA A 263 -5.66 7.84 -7.67
CA ALA A 263 -5.43 7.68 -9.10
C ALA A 263 -4.50 8.76 -9.68
N ILE A 264 -4.62 10.01 -9.22
CA ILE A 264 -3.72 11.10 -9.62
C ILE A 264 -2.32 10.88 -9.04
N MET A 265 -2.23 10.48 -7.77
CA MET A 265 -1.00 10.11 -7.10
C MET A 265 -0.21 9.07 -7.91
N GLY A 266 -0.85 7.96 -8.30
CA GLY A 266 -0.20 6.91 -9.10
C GLY A 266 0.30 7.41 -10.47
N GLN A 267 -0.42 8.35 -11.09
CA GLN A 267 0.00 8.99 -12.34
C GLN A 267 1.20 9.92 -12.13
N LEU A 268 1.19 10.75 -11.09
CA LEU A 268 2.30 11.65 -10.75
C LEU A 268 3.56 10.85 -10.39
N ARG A 269 3.44 9.80 -9.58
CA ARG A 269 4.54 8.88 -9.24
C ARG A 269 5.15 8.27 -10.51
N THR A 270 4.32 7.77 -11.42
CA THR A 270 4.78 7.20 -12.70
C THR A 270 5.48 8.24 -13.58
N ALA A 271 4.95 9.45 -13.62
CA ALA A 271 5.57 10.57 -14.34
C ALA A 271 6.94 10.92 -13.75
N VAL A 272 7.06 11.04 -12.42
CA VAL A 272 8.34 11.30 -11.74
C VAL A 272 9.34 10.20 -12.05
N ARG A 273 8.98 8.91 -11.95
CA ARG A 273 9.88 7.80 -12.30
C ARG A 273 10.40 7.89 -13.74
N THR A 274 9.52 8.23 -14.67
CA THR A 274 9.88 8.38 -16.09
C THR A 274 10.83 9.56 -16.30
N LEU A 275 10.53 10.72 -15.70
CA LEU A 275 11.37 11.92 -15.82
C LEU A 275 12.73 11.76 -15.12
N ALA A 276 12.75 11.04 -14.00
CA ALA A 276 13.96 10.72 -13.25
C ALA A 276 14.85 9.74 -14.03
N ALA A 277 14.27 8.75 -14.73
CA ALA A 277 15.02 7.84 -15.60
C ALA A 277 15.74 8.55 -16.76
N GLU A 278 15.24 9.71 -17.19
CA GLU A 278 15.90 10.60 -18.17
C GLU A 278 16.96 11.51 -17.55
N ASP A 279 17.35 11.26 -16.29
CA ASP A 279 18.35 12.00 -15.53
C ASP A 279 18.10 13.52 -15.44
N MET A 280 16.82 13.92 -15.34
CA MET A 280 16.48 15.33 -15.23
C MET A 280 16.86 15.91 -13.86
N ARG A 281 17.49 17.08 -13.89
CA ARG A 281 17.78 17.88 -12.70
C ARG A 281 16.48 18.22 -11.92
N PRO A 282 16.52 18.28 -10.58
CA PRO A 282 15.32 18.42 -9.75
C PRO A 282 14.35 19.55 -10.13
N ALA A 283 14.85 20.78 -10.28
CA ALA A 283 14.02 21.92 -10.67
C ALA A 283 13.35 21.75 -12.04
N ARG A 284 14.04 21.12 -13.01
CA ARG A 284 13.49 20.84 -14.35
C ARG A 284 12.45 19.73 -14.30
N LEU A 285 12.67 18.71 -13.48
CA LEU A 285 11.72 17.63 -13.27
C LEU A 285 10.40 18.17 -12.71
N LEU A 286 10.43 18.96 -11.62
CA LEU A 286 9.22 19.53 -11.04
C LEU A 286 8.47 20.44 -12.02
N ARG A 287 9.20 21.22 -12.84
CA ARG A 287 8.58 22.04 -13.89
C ARG A 287 7.85 21.21 -14.95
N GLN A 288 8.39 20.05 -15.32
CA GLN A 288 7.71 19.15 -16.26
C GLN A 288 6.53 18.44 -15.60
N LEU A 289 6.68 18.06 -14.32
CA LEU A 289 5.60 17.48 -13.54
C LEU A 289 4.41 18.44 -13.41
N ASP A 290 4.65 19.73 -13.13
CA ASP A 290 3.63 20.79 -13.15
C ASP A 290 2.90 20.87 -14.49
N GLY A 291 3.66 20.85 -15.59
CA GLY A 291 3.09 20.87 -16.94
C GLY A 291 2.26 19.62 -17.28
N LEU A 292 2.59 18.47 -16.70
CA LEU A 292 1.82 17.22 -16.85
C LEU A 292 0.56 17.25 -15.97
N ALA A 293 0.67 17.66 -14.71
CA ALA A 293 -0.46 17.74 -13.78
C ALA A 293 -1.59 18.62 -14.32
N ARG A 294 -1.26 19.79 -14.90
CA ARG A 294 -2.25 20.67 -15.55
C ARG A 294 -2.98 20.05 -16.73
N ARG A 295 -2.45 18.97 -17.34
CA ARG A 295 -3.13 18.22 -18.40
C ARG A 295 -4.03 17.12 -17.85
N LEU A 296 -3.82 16.69 -16.60
CA LEU A 296 -4.66 15.70 -15.93
C LEU A 296 -5.98 16.31 -15.44
N GLY A 297 -5.99 17.60 -15.11
CA GLY A 297 -7.18 18.39 -14.78
C GLY A 297 -6.83 19.73 -14.15
N GLU A 298 -7.76 20.69 -14.17
CA GLU A 298 -7.53 22.04 -13.62
C GLU A 298 -7.71 22.13 -12.09
N ASP A 299 -8.30 21.10 -11.47
CA ASP A 299 -8.61 21.08 -10.03
C ASP A 299 -7.61 20.27 -9.19
N TYR A 300 -6.59 19.66 -9.80
CA TYR A 300 -5.65 18.80 -9.10
C TYR A 300 -4.39 19.57 -8.71
N LEU A 301 -4.24 19.77 -7.40
CA LEU A 301 -3.04 20.34 -6.81
C LEU A 301 -2.30 19.26 -6.03
N ALA A 302 -0.98 19.29 -6.09
CA ALA A 302 -0.17 18.38 -5.31
C ALA A 302 1.11 19.07 -4.80
N THR A 303 1.52 18.76 -3.58
CA THR A 303 2.83 19.14 -3.08
C THR A 303 3.86 18.09 -3.48
N CYS A 304 5.11 18.49 -3.76
CA CYS A 304 6.15 17.53 -4.12
C CYS A 304 7.53 18.04 -3.73
N LEU A 305 8.33 17.22 -3.07
CA LEU A 305 9.75 17.42 -2.89
C LEU A 305 10.51 16.32 -3.63
N TYR A 306 11.49 16.72 -4.43
CA TYR A 306 12.37 15.80 -5.15
C TYR A 306 13.83 16.09 -4.83
N ALA A 307 14.56 15.06 -4.47
CA ALA A 307 15.98 15.10 -4.14
C ALA A 307 16.77 14.12 -5.01
N VAL A 308 18.02 14.46 -5.33
CA VAL A 308 18.98 13.58 -6.01
C VAL A 308 20.26 13.55 -5.21
N TYR A 309 20.64 12.37 -4.76
CA TYR A 309 21.88 12.11 -4.04
C TYR A 309 22.92 11.48 -4.97
N ASP A 310 24.11 12.07 -4.97
CA ASP A 310 25.32 11.55 -5.60
C ASP A 310 26.29 11.01 -4.54
N PRO A 311 26.48 9.68 -4.47
CA PRO A 311 27.34 9.07 -3.46
C PRO A 311 28.84 9.18 -3.76
N VAL A 312 29.22 9.46 -5.01
CA VAL A 312 30.62 9.69 -5.38
C VAL A 312 31.03 11.10 -4.94
N GLU A 313 30.20 12.08 -5.27
CA GLU A 313 30.46 13.49 -4.98
C GLU A 313 29.96 13.94 -3.60
N ARG A 314 29.27 13.06 -2.86
CA ARG A 314 28.72 13.35 -1.52
C ARG A 314 27.82 14.58 -1.51
N ARG A 315 27.01 14.71 -2.56
CA ARG A 315 26.17 15.90 -2.79
C ARG A 315 24.71 15.49 -2.97
N CYS A 316 23.82 16.20 -2.29
CA CYS A 316 22.39 16.06 -2.46
C CYS A 316 21.80 17.35 -3.05
N THR A 317 20.98 17.23 -4.09
CA THR A 317 20.33 18.35 -4.78
C THR A 317 18.82 18.25 -4.60
N PHE A 318 18.18 19.31 -4.11
CA PHE A 318 16.76 19.34 -3.79
C PHE A 318 16.02 20.34 -4.66
N ALA A 319 14.76 20.08 -4.96
CA ALA A 319 13.79 21.07 -5.38
C ALA A 319 12.46 20.81 -4.67
N ASN A 320 11.73 21.88 -4.34
CA ASN A 320 10.49 21.79 -3.56
C ASN A 320 9.35 22.53 -4.27
N ALA A 321 8.20 21.86 -4.42
CA ALA A 321 6.94 22.39 -4.91
C ALA A 321 5.90 22.40 -3.78
N GLY A 322 6.10 23.29 -2.80
CA GLY A 322 5.15 23.53 -1.70
C GLY A 322 5.04 22.42 -0.67
N HIS A 323 5.94 21.43 -0.67
CA HIS A 323 5.95 20.34 0.30
C HIS A 323 6.74 20.71 1.56
N VAL A 324 6.56 19.93 2.63
CA VAL A 324 7.27 20.15 3.89
C VAL A 324 8.79 19.93 3.71
N PRO A 325 9.63 20.76 4.34
CA PRO A 325 11.08 20.67 4.18
C PRO A 325 11.64 19.43 4.90
N PRO A 326 12.73 18.82 4.39
CA PRO A 326 13.29 17.61 4.95
C PRO A 326 14.24 17.92 6.10
N VAL A 327 14.46 16.94 6.98
CA VAL A 327 15.41 17.04 8.11
C VAL A 327 16.65 16.22 7.80
N LEU A 328 17.83 16.85 7.90
CA LEU A 328 19.13 16.20 7.77
C LEU A 328 19.75 16.03 9.16
N VAL A 329 20.18 14.81 9.47
CA VAL A 329 20.92 14.42 10.66
C VAL A 329 22.37 14.16 10.25
N SER A 330 23.30 14.82 10.95
CA SER A 330 24.74 14.63 10.75
C SER A 330 25.20 13.28 11.31
N PRO A 331 26.35 12.75 10.91
CA PRO A 331 26.91 11.54 11.52
C PRO A 331 27.26 11.73 13.00
N PHE A 332 27.28 12.97 13.49
CA PHE A 332 27.55 13.33 14.89
C PHE A 332 26.28 13.48 15.74
N GLY A 333 25.08 13.27 15.15
CA GLY A 333 23.81 13.34 15.86
C GLY A 333 23.11 14.71 15.81
N ASP A 334 23.70 15.72 15.19
CA ASP A 334 23.07 17.04 15.03
C ASP A 334 22.00 17.01 13.94
N SER A 335 20.79 17.45 14.24
CA SER A 335 19.67 17.53 13.29
C SER A 335 19.33 18.96 12.89
N ARG A 336 19.09 19.18 11.59
CA ARG A 336 18.64 20.47 11.04
C ARG A 336 17.59 20.32 9.96
N VAL A 337 16.62 21.22 9.95
CA VAL A 337 15.70 21.38 8.81
C VAL A 337 16.48 22.01 7.66
N LEU A 338 16.37 21.45 6.46
CA LEU A 338 16.99 22.02 5.26
C LEU A 338 16.12 23.16 4.71
N PRO A 339 16.67 24.37 4.51
CA PRO A 339 15.92 25.53 4.02
C PRO A 339 15.76 25.48 2.49
N VAL A 340 15.17 24.40 1.97
CA VAL A 340 14.92 24.25 0.54
C VAL A 340 13.95 25.35 0.09
N PRO A 341 14.28 26.17 -0.93
CA PRO A 341 13.39 27.23 -1.40
C PRO A 341 12.01 26.66 -1.75
N PRO A 342 10.92 27.18 -1.15
CA PRO A 342 9.59 26.67 -1.43
C PRO A 342 9.11 27.18 -2.79
N GLY A 343 8.71 26.26 -3.67
CA GLY A 343 7.94 26.56 -4.88
C GLY A 343 6.44 26.53 -4.65
N VAL A 344 5.67 26.88 -5.67
CA VAL A 344 4.20 26.70 -5.68
C VAL A 344 3.84 25.21 -5.82
N PRO A 345 2.69 24.75 -5.31
CA PRO A 345 2.23 23.38 -5.54
C PRO A 345 2.14 23.04 -7.03
N ILE A 346 2.44 21.78 -7.36
CA ILE A 346 2.27 21.20 -8.69
C ILE A 346 0.82 21.36 -9.13
N GLY A 347 0.61 21.85 -10.36
CA GLY A 347 -0.72 22.09 -10.92
C GLY A 347 -1.12 23.57 -10.93
N VAL A 348 -0.53 24.41 -10.07
CA VAL A 348 -0.79 25.87 -10.06
C VAL A 348 -0.17 26.55 -11.28
N GLY A 349 1.05 26.15 -11.65
CA GLY A 349 1.86 26.81 -12.67
C GLY A 349 2.35 28.22 -12.28
N GLY A 350 3.02 28.89 -13.22
CA GLY A 350 3.35 30.32 -13.15
C GLY A 350 4.77 30.67 -12.66
N GLU A 351 5.39 29.85 -11.80
CA GLU A 351 6.69 30.15 -11.20
C GLU A 351 7.75 29.06 -11.47
N PRO A 352 9.04 29.43 -11.64
CA PRO A 352 10.12 28.46 -11.75
C PRO A 352 10.44 27.82 -10.38
N PHE A 353 10.76 26.53 -10.39
CA PHE A 353 11.31 25.85 -9.22
C PHE A 353 12.81 26.11 -9.10
N GLU A 354 13.30 26.35 -7.89
CA GLU A 354 14.70 26.53 -7.59
C GLU A 354 15.32 25.24 -7.02
N ALA A 355 16.59 25.00 -7.36
CA ALA A 355 17.34 23.88 -6.82
C ALA A 355 18.31 24.35 -5.73
N MET A 356 18.44 23.56 -4.66
CA MET A 356 19.42 23.77 -3.60
C MET A 356 20.35 22.57 -3.51
N GLU A 357 21.65 22.82 -3.40
CA GLU A 357 22.66 21.78 -3.22
C GLU A 357 23.19 21.78 -1.78
N VAL A 358 23.37 20.59 -1.23
CA VAL A 358 23.89 20.37 0.13
C VAL A 358 24.96 19.28 0.07
N GLN A 359 26.11 19.54 0.67
CA GLN A 359 27.13 18.52 0.92
C GLN A 359 26.68 17.64 2.09
N VAL A 360 26.78 16.32 1.92
CA VAL A 360 26.36 15.33 2.93
C VAL A 360 27.55 14.46 3.31
N GLU A 361 27.75 14.26 4.60
CA GLU A 361 28.86 13.45 5.10
C GLU A 361 28.43 11.98 5.19
N ASP A 362 29.38 11.06 5.00
CA ASP A 362 29.14 9.63 5.17
C ASP A 362 28.68 9.36 6.61
N GLY A 363 27.61 8.57 6.77
CA GLY A 363 26.91 8.33 8.02
C GLY A 363 25.75 9.32 8.31
N SER A 364 25.55 10.35 7.49
CA SER A 364 24.39 11.26 7.62
C SER A 364 23.08 10.53 7.31
N GLN A 365 21.97 11.05 7.84
CA GLN A 365 20.62 10.57 7.53
C GLN A 365 19.73 11.72 7.05
N LEU A 366 18.91 11.48 6.05
CA LEU A 366 17.86 12.39 5.57
C LEU A 366 16.51 11.78 5.87
N VAL A 367 15.63 12.53 6.53
CA VAL A 367 14.24 12.15 6.78
C VAL A 367 13.32 13.11 6.04
N LEU A 368 12.47 12.54 5.20
CA LEU A 368 11.37 13.21 4.53
C LEU A 368 10.07 12.61 5.06
N CYS A 369 9.04 13.43 5.22
CA CYS A 369 7.73 12.97 5.63
C CYS A 369 6.64 13.80 4.98
N THR A 370 5.41 13.31 5.02
CA THR A 370 4.22 14.09 4.66
C THR A 370 3.74 14.90 5.87
N ASP A 371 2.83 15.84 5.63
CA ASP A 371 2.30 16.73 6.65
C ASP A 371 1.45 16.01 7.70
N GLY A 372 0.84 14.86 7.39
CA GLY A 372 0.11 14.05 8.37
C GLY A 372 0.96 13.58 9.57
N LEU A 373 2.30 13.55 9.47
CA LEU A 373 3.18 13.33 10.61
C LEU A 373 3.30 14.56 11.53
N LEU A 374 3.22 15.75 10.93
CA LEU A 374 3.56 17.05 11.54
C LEU A 374 2.31 17.78 12.04
N GLU A 375 1.23 17.76 11.27
CA GLU A 375 -0.01 18.47 11.56
C GLU A 375 -0.86 17.66 12.55
N ARG A 376 -1.15 18.26 13.71
CA ARG A 376 -2.02 17.67 14.73
C ARG A 376 -3.05 18.68 15.19
N ARG A 377 -4.18 18.20 15.74
CA ARG A 377 -5.20 19.09 16.31
C ARG A 377 -4.58 19.99 17.38
N GLY A 378 -4.48 21.29 17.07
CA GLY A 378 -3.94 22.32 17.97
C GLY A 378 -2.45 22.65 17.81
N HIS A 379 -1.74 22.03 16.86
CA HIS A 379 -0.34 22.34 16.52
C HIS A 379 -0.20 22.49 14.99
N ASP A 380 0.54 23.51 14.55
CA ASP A 380 0.83 23.73 13.14
C ASP A 380 2.03 22.90 12.67
N ILE A 381 2.25 22.90 11.34
CA ILE A 381 3.35 22.19 10.68
C ILE A 381 4.70 22.65 11.20
N ASP A 382 4.89 23.95 11.45
CA ASP A 382 6.15 24.52 11.93
C ASP A 382 6.52 23.97 13.32
N HIS A 383 5.54 23.85 14.23
CA HIS A 383 5.74 23.21 15.52
C HIS A 383 6.06 21.73 15.40
N GLY A 384 5.32 21.01 14.55
CA GLY A 384 5.56 19.59 14.28
C GLY A 384 6.96 19.33 13.71
N LEU A 385 7.44 20.22 12.84
CA LEU A 385 8.76 20.15 12.22
C LEU A 385 9.89 20.40 13.23
N GLU A 386 9.71 21.34 14.15
CA GLU A 386 10.67 21.58 15.23
C GLU A 386 10.71 20.39 16.23
N GLU A 387 9.56 19.76 16.50
CA GLU A 387 9.50 18.52 17.27
C GLU A 387 10.23 17.38 16.53
N LEU A 388 9.95 17.19 15.24
CA LEU A 388 10.64 16.20 14.40
C LEU A 388 12.16 16.41 14.43
N ARG A 389 12.62 17.65 14.25
CA ARG A 389 14.03 18.02 14.35
C ARG A 389 14.58 17.62 15.71
N GLY A 390 13.92 17.99 16.80
CA GLY A 390 14.34 17.65 18.16
C GLY A 390 14.40 16.14 18.44
N ARG A 391 13.48 15.35 17.90
CA ARG A 391 13.46 13.87 18.04
C ARG A 391 14.54 13.18 17.24
N LEU A 392 14.93 13.77 16.11
CA LEU A 392 16.01 13.27 15.26
C LEU A 392 17.40 13.66 15.76
N ALA A 393 17.50 14.52 16.79
CA ALA A 393 18.76 14.74 17.48
C ALA A 393 19.20 13.44 18.17
N ASP A 394 20.46 13.07 18.00
CA ASP A 394 21.03 11.81 18.47
C ASP A 394 20.30 10.55 17.96
N ALA A 395 19.63 10.65 16.80
CA ALA A 395 18.98 9.50 16.17
C ALA A 395 19.96 8.34 15.95
N THR A 396 19.44 7.12 16.11
CA THR A 396 20.22 5.91 15.84
C THR A 396 20.60 5.81 14.37
N PRO A 397 21.78 5.25 14.04
CA PRO A 397 22.16 4.88 12.67
C PRO A 397 21.17 3.93 11.97
N ASP A 398 20.36 3.21 12.76
CA ASP A 398 19.34 2.27 12.28
C ASP A 398 18.08 3.00 11.79
N LEU A 399 17.92 3.07 10.47
CA LEU A 399 16.81 3.76 9.83
C LEU A 399 15.45 3.14 10.15
N ASP A 400 15.37 1.82 10.37
CA ASP A 400 14.11 1.16 10.71
C ASP A 400 13.63 1.61 12.09
N LEU A 401 14.54 1.57 13.08
CA LEU A 401 14.24 2.02 14.44
C LEU A 401 13.94 3.53 14.49
N THR A 402 14.62 4.35 13.69
CA THR A 402 14.32 5.78 13.56
C THR A 402 12.89 5.99 13.05
N CYS A 403 12.51 5.35 11.95
CA CYS A 403 11.15 5.51 11.40
C CYS A 403 10.06 5.01 12.37
N ASP A 404 10.28 3.85 13.02
CA ASP A 404 9.32 3.29 13.98
C ASP A 404 9.15 4.22 15.19
N THR A 405 10.25 4.78 15.70
CA THR A 405 10.22 5.75 16.80
C THR A 405 9.46 7.01 16.42
N LEU A 406 9.66 7.55 15.21
CA LEU A 406 8.92 8.73 14.73
C LEU A 406 7.42 8.44 14.62
N LEU A 407 7.05 7.29 14.06
CA LEU A 407 5.66 6.90 13.96
C LEU A 407 4.97 6.71 15.32
N ASP A 408 5.68 6.21 16.32
CA ASP A 408 5.12 5.97 17.66
C ASP A 408 5.06 7.23 18.52
N THR A 409 6.00 8.16 18.33
CA THR A 409 6.12 9.37 19.16
C THR A 409 5.42 10.59 18.57
N LEU A 410 5.46 10.76 17.25
CA LEU A 410 4.86 11.89 16.53
C LEU A 410 3.55 11.50 15.85
N GLY A 411 3.41 10.24 15.44
CA GLY A 411 2.17 9.75 14.86
C GLY A 411 1.06 9.69 15.91
N ALA A 412 -0.10 10.27 15.60
CA ALA A 412 -1.29 10.03 16.40
C ALA A 412 -1.65 8.53 16.34
N ALA A 413 -2.22 8.00 17.42
CA ALA A 413 -2.80 6.66 17.41
C ALA A 413 -3.88 6.52 16.34
N THR A 414 -4.55 7.63 16.01
CA THR A 414 -5.55 7.75 14.95
C THR A 414 -5.25 8.99 14.09
N PRO A 415 -4.45 8.84 13.02
CA PRO A 415 -4.11 9.94 12.12
C PRO A 415 -5.35 10.53 11.45
N ALA A 416 -5.38 11.86 11.33
CA ALA A 416 -6.43 12.55 10.58
C ALA A 416 -6.19 12.48 9.06
N ASP A 417 -4.91 12.35 8.68
CA ASP A 417 -4.43 12.18 7.32
C ASP A 417 -3.41 11.05 7.23
N ASP A 418 -3.05 10.65 6.03
CA ASP A 418 -2.02 9.66 5.78
C ASP A 418 -0.65 10.13 6.29
N VAL A 419 0.19 9.17 6.64
CA VAL A 419 1.55 9.44 7.11
C VAL A 419 2.52 8.62 6.29
N ALA A 420 3.37 9.29 5.51
CA ALA A 420 4.51 8.70 4.84
C ALA A 420 5.82 9.22 5.45
N ILE A 421 6.79 8.32 5.63
CA ILE A 421 8.15 8.64 6.05
C ILE A 421 9.12 7.93 5.11
N VAL A 422 10.07 8.69 4.58
CA VAL A 422 11.23 8.18 3.84
C VAL A 422 12.50 8.57 4.59
N ALA A 423 13.21 7.57 5.09
CA ALA A 423 14.51 7.76 5.71
C ALA A 423 15.62 7.22 4.81
N VAL A 424 16.65 8.02 4.60
CA VAL A 424 17.80 7.70 3.75
C VAL A 424 19.09 7.88 4.53
N GLY A 425 19.87 6.82 4.67
CA GLY A 425 21.23 6.89 5.19
C GLY A 425 22.22 7.06 4.03
N PHE A 426 23.13 8.03 4.15
CA PHE A 426 24.16 8.30 3.16
C PHE A 426 25.46 7.65 3.60
N ASP A 427 25.87 6.58 2.94
CA ASP A 427 27.14 5.89 3.24
C ASP A 427 28.28 6.33 2.30
N GLY A 428 27.93 6.88 1.14
CA GLY A 428 28.89 7.33 0.13
C GLY A 428 29.56 6.16 -0.59
N ILE A 429 30.34 6.48 -1.63
CA ILE A 429 31.28 5.53 -2.24
C ILE A 429 32.70 5.95 -1.88
N PRO A 430 33.56 5.02 -1.39
CA PRO A 430 34.95 5.33 -1.10
C PRO A 430 35.69 5.83 -2.34
N LYS A 431 36.61 6.79 -2.18
CA LYS A 431 37.31 7.39 -3.33
C LYS A 431 38.23 6.39 -4.02
N GLU A 432 38.77 5.44 -3.26
CA GLU A 432 39.58 4.33 -3.74
C GLU A 432 38.80 3.38 -4.66
N ASP A 433 37.47 3.31 -4.51
CA ASP A 433 36.54 2.50 -5.31
C ASP A 433 36.02 3.25 -6.55
N VAL A 434 36.56 4.44 -6.83
CA VAL A 434 36.26 5.22 -8.03
C VAL A 434 37.55 5.53 -8.78
N ALA A 435 37.54 5.30 -10.09
CA ALA A 435 38.62 5.70 -10.99
C ALA A 435 38.04 6.51 -12.14
N ALA A 436 38.65 7.64 -12.46
CA ALA A 436 38.21 8.50 -13.55
C ALA A 436 39.41 8.99 -14.36
N TRP A 437 39.25 9.01 -15.68
CA TRP A 437 40.28 9.43 -16.63
C TRP A 437 39.66 10.35 -17.67
N GLU A 438 40.32 11.47 -17.95
CA GLU A 438 40.05 12.30 -19.13
C GLU A 438 40.83 11.72 -20.32
N LEU A 439 40.16 11.62 -21.46
CA LEU A 439 40.67 10.93 -22.64
C LEU A 439 40.96 11.93 -23.76
N ASP A 440 42.16 11.84 -24.32
CA ASP A 440 42.50 12.57 -25.54
C ASP A 440 41.78 11.94 -26.74
N PRO A 441 41.27 12.75 -27.69
CA PRO A 441 40.56 12.29 -28.87
C PRO A 441 41.52 11.72 -29.95
N ASP A 442 42.35 10.75 -29.57
CA ASP A 442 43.32 10.06 -30.42
C ASP A 442 43.01 8.54 -30.44
N PRO A 443 43.04 7.86 -31.61
CA PRO A 443 42.88 6.40 -31.65
C PRO A 443 43.90 5.62 -30.82
N GLY A 444 45.08 6.20 -30.53
CA GLY A 444 46.08 5.63 -29.62
C GLY A 444 45.63 5.54 -28.16
N THR A 445 44.56 6.24 -27.78
CA THR A 445 43.99 6.25 -26.43
C THR A 445 43.37 4.90 -26.05
N VAL A 446 42.79 4.15 -27.00
CA VAL A 446 42.07 2.90 -26.69
C VAL A 446 42.99 1.81 -26.10
N PRO A 447 44.18 1.50 -26.67
CA PRO A 447 45.13 0.60 -26.04
C PRO A 447 45.60 1.05 -24.65
N TRP A 448 45.80 2.35 -24.46
CA TRP A 448 46.20 2.91 -23.16
C TRP A 448 45.10 2.71 -22.12
N VAL A 449 43.84 3.05 -22.45
CA VAL A 449 42.67 2.84 -21.57
C VAL A 449 42.56 1.38 -21.14
N ARG A 450 42.75 0.41 -22.04
CA ARG A 450 42.73 -1.00 -21.66
C ARG A 450 43.76 -1.31 -20.56
N GLY A 451 44.99 -0.77 -20.69
CA GLY A 451 46.05 -0.94 -19.71
C GLY A 451 45.67 -0.36 -18.34
N GLU A 452 45.15 0.86 -18.31
CA GLU A 452 44.70 1.54 -17.08
C GLU A 452 43.55 0.78 -16.40
N VAL A 453 42.56 0.34 -17.18
CA VAL A 453 41.42 -0.44 -16.68
C VAL A 453 41.88 -1.77 -16.09
N ALA A 454 42.75 -2.52 -16.77
CA ALA A 454 43.29 -3.77 -16.21
C ALA A 454 44.11 -3.54 -14.94
N GLY A 455 44.92 -2.47 -14.91
CA GLY A 455 45.66 -2.09 -13.71
C GLY A 455 44.72 -1.80 -12.54
N LYS A 456 43.64 -1.05 -12.78
CA LYS A 456 42.65 -0.72 -11.74
C LYS A 456 41.85 -1.94 -11.28
N LEU A 457 41.44 -2.81 -12.20
CA LEU A 457 40.76 -4.07 -11.85
C LEU A 457 41.66 -4.97 -11.00
N ALA A 458 42.95 -5.07 -11.31
CA ALA A 458 43.91 -5.79 -10.48
C ALA A 458 44.09 -5.16 -9.09
N GLU A 459 44.16 -3.83 -9.00
CA GLU A 459 44.20 -3.11 -7.72
C GLU A 459 42.95 -3.42 -6.86
N TRP A 460 41.78 -3.54 -7.50
CA TRP A 460 40.52 -3.88 -6.86
C TRP A 460 40.27 -5.35 -6.60
N ALA A 461 41.21 -6.23 -6.97
CA ALA A 461 41.09 -7.69 -6.93
C ALA A 461 39.91 -8.25 -7.76
N LEU A 462 39.69 -7.66 -8.95
CA LEU A 462 38.66 -8.00 -9.93
C LEU A 462 39.27 -8.55 -11.24
N GLU A 463 40.44 -9.18 -11.16
CA GLU A 463 41.14 -9.75 -12.32
C GLU A 463 40.27 -10.68 -13.19
N PRO A 464 39.36 -11.51 -12.64
CA PRO A 464 38.48 -12.36 -13.45
C PRO A 464 37.60 -11.60 -14.45
N LEU A 465 37.31 -10.31 -14.22
CA LEU A 465 36.46 -9.50 -15.10
C LEU A 465 37.25 -8.81 -16.23
N THR A 466 38.59 -8.86 -16.18
CA THR A 466 39.47 -8.02 -17.01
C THR A 466 39.18 -8.13 -18.51
N ASP A 467 39.15 -9.35 -19.05
CA ASP A 467 38.98 -9.58 -20.49
C ASP A 467 37.66 -9.00 -21.00
N THR A 468 36.57 -9.24 -20.27
CA THR A 468 35.23 -8.74 -20.63
C THR A 468 35.16 -7.23 -20.49
N VAL A 469 35.58 -6.67 -19.36
CA VAL A 469 35.50 -5.23 -19.10
C VAL A 469 36.38 -4.45 -20.08
N GLN A 470 37.61 -4.90 -20.36
CA GLN A 470 38.46 -4.25 -21.35
C GLN A 470 37.84 -4.24 -22.75
N LEU A 471 37.18 -5.32 -23.16
CA LEU A 471 36.45 -5.38 -24.43
C LEU A 471 35.33 -4.33 -24.44
N LEU A 472 34.47 -4.33 -23.43
CA LEU A 472 33.33 -3.42 -23.37
C LEU A 472 33.73 -1.95 -23.28
N VAL A 473 34.74 -1.62 -22.46
CA VAL A 473 35.32 -0.27 -22.39
C VAL A 473 35.90 0.13 -23.74
N SER A 474 36.60 -0.77 -24.43
CA SER A 474 37.16 -0.47 -25.76
C SER A 474 36.06 -0.09 -26.75
N GLU A 475 34.94 -0.81 -26.76
CA GLU A 475 33.79 -0.49 -27.62
C GLU A 475 33.17 0.86 -27.28
N LEU A 476 32.95 1.17 -25.98
CA LEU A 476 32.36 2.43 -25.57
C LEU A 476 33.28 3.63 -25.85
N VAL A 477 34.57 3.53 -25.52
CA VAL A 477 35.55 4.60 -25.77
C VAL A 477 35.74 4.79 -27.27
N THR A 478 35.84 3.72 -28.06
CA THR A 478 35.92 3.84 -29.53
C THR A 478 34.68 4.54 -30.10
N ASN A 479 33.49 4.21 -29.59
CA ASN A 479 32.26 4.87 -29.98
C ASN A 479 32.27 6.37 -29.63
N ALA A 480 32.75 6.75 -28.44
CA ALA A 480 32.90 8.15 -28.04
C ALA A 480 33.93 8.89 -28.92
N LEU A 481 35.06 8.25 -29.26
CA LEU A 481 36.09 8.85 -30.14
C LEU A 481 35.60 9.07 -31.58
N LEU A 482 34.80 8.14 -32.12
CA LEU A 482 34.32 8.21 -33.50
C LEU A 482 33.04 9.05 -33.68
N HIS A 483 32.18 9.07 -32.66
CA HIS A 483 30.82 9.62 -32.77
C HIS A 483 30.45 10.59 -31.65
N GLY A 484 31.33 10.79 -30.66
CA GLY A 484 31.16 11.78 -29.61
C GLY A 484 31.63 13.17 -30.05
N ALA A 485 31.61 14.11 -29.11
CA ALA A 485 32.12 15.46 -29.30
C ALA A 485 32.85 15.96 -28.05
N GLY A 486 33.75 16.94 -28.23
CA GLY A 486 34.37 17.66 -27.12
C GLY A 486 35.23 16.78 -26.19
N ALA A 487 35.10 17.02 -24.89
CA ALA A 487 35.83 16.28 -23.86
C ALA A 487 35.25 14.87 -23.69
N ILE A 488 36.12 13.87 -23.64
CA ILE A 488 35.73 12.47 -23.40
C ILE A 488 36.27 12.04 -22.04
N GLY A 489 35.41 11.41 -21.23
CA GLY A 489 35.78 10.89 -19.92
C GLY A 489 35.43 9.42 -19.79
N LEU A 490 36.24 8.66 -19.04
CA LEU A 490 35.94 7.31 -18.59
C LEU A 490 35.89 7.30 -17.08
N ARG A 491 34.87 6.67 -16.50
CA ARG A 491 34.74 6.45 -15.06
C ARG A 491 34.41 4.99 -14.77
N LEU A 492 35.12 4.40 -13.82
CA LEU A 492 34.81 3.11 -13.20
C LEU A 492 34.42 3.33 -11.74
N ILE A 493 33.35 2.66 -11.31
CA ILE A 493 32.85 2.69 -9.95
C ILE A 493 32.68 1.25 -9.47
N LYS A 494 33.36 0.90 -8.40
CA LYS A 494 33.22 -0.39 -7.72
C LYS A 494 32.13 -0.29 -6.66
N GLY A 495 30.97 -0.86 -6.96
CA GLY A 495 29.88 -1.07 -6.01
C GLY A 495 29.66 -2.56 -5.74
N ARG A 496 28.38 -2.96 -5.59
CA ARG A 496 28.00 -4.38 -5.61
C ARG A 496 28.24 -5.01 -6.99
N THR A 497 28.12 -4.19 -8.04
CA THR A 497 28.50 -4.48 -9.42
C THR A 497 29.52 -3.44 -9.86
N LEU A 498 30.32 -3.75 -10.86
CA LEU A 498 31.23 -2.79 -11.49
C LEU A 498 30.45 -1.95 -12.51
N LEU A 499 30.38 -0.65 -12.28
CA LEU A 499 29.80 0.30 -13.22
C LEU A 499 30.91 0.98 -14.03
N CYS A 500 30.77 0.98 -15.34
CA CYS A 500 31.61 1.74 -16.25
C CYS A 500 30.77 2.79 -16.98
N GLU A 501 31.28 4.01 -17.04
CA GLU A 501 30.64 5.13 -17.72
C GLU A 501 31.63 5.82 -18.66
N VAL A 502 31.21 6.08 -19.88
CA VAL A 502 31.94 6.88 -20.86
C VAL A 502 31.10 8.11 -21.17
N TYR A 503 31.65 9.29 -20.88
CA TYR A 503 31.05 10.59 -21.13
C TYR A 503 31.64 11.23 -22.38
N ASP A 504 30.83 11.95 -23.15
CA ASP A 504 31.28 12.90 -24.16
C ASP A 504 30.32 14.08 -24.28
N ASP A 505 30.78 15.24 -24.78
CA ASP A 505 29.97 16.47 -24.95
C ASP A 505 28.94 16.39 -26.10
N GLY A 506 28.78 15.24 -26.75
CA GLY A 506 27.86 15.02 -27.85
C GLY A 506 26.40 14.96 -27.42
N ALA A 507 25.51 15.60 -28.18
CA ALA A 507 24.08 15.66 -27.88
C ALA A 507 23.27 14.43 -28.35
N ASP A 508 23.80 13.65 -29.30
CA ASP A 508 23.10 12.53 -29.92
C ASP A 508 23.32 11.22 -29.15
N LEU A 509 22.25 10.70 -28.54
CA LEU A 509 22.30 9.41 -27.85
C LEU A 509 22.57 8.27 -28.85
N PRO A 510 23.52 7.37 -28.56
CA PRO A 510 23.79 6.24 -29.42
C PRO A 510 22.57 5.33 -29.55
N ARG A 511 22.42 4.71 -30.71
CA ARG A 511 21.36 3.73 -30.98
C ARG A 511 21.96 2.39 -31.32
N LEU A 512 21.40 1.33 -30.75
CA LEU A 512 21.64 -0.03 -31.22
C LEU A 512 21.29 -0.11 -32.71
N ARG A 513 22.26 -0.54 -33.52
CA ARG A 513 22.06 -0.84 -34.94
C ARG A 513 22.05 -2.36 -35.11
N HIS A 514 21.24 -2.88 -36.03
CA HIS A 514 21.38 -4.25 -36.49
C HIS A 514 22.46 -4.28 -37.57
N ALA A 515 23.65 -4.76 -37.22
CA ALA A 515 24.72 -5.02 -38.18
C ALA A 515 24.47 -6.37 -38.88
N GLU A 516 24.55 -6.42 -40.21
CA GLU A 516 24.51 -7.66 -40.97
C GLU A 516 25.84 -8.43 -40.83
N ALA A 517 25.83 -9.71 -41.22
CA ALA A 517 26.99 -10.60 -41.10
C ALA A 517 28.27 -10.05 -41.80
N THR A 518 28.11 -9.20 -42.79
CA THR A 518 29.17 -8.57 -43.59
C THR A 518 29.55 -7.16 -43.15
N ASP A 519 28.86 -6.56 -42.17
CA ASP A 519 29.15 -5.21 -41.72
C ASP A 519 30.38 -5.18 -40.79
N GLU A 520 31.35 -4.34 -41.12
CA GLU A 520 32.58 -4.12 -40.34
C GLU A 520 32.39 -3.09 -39.20
N THR A 521 31.24 -2.42 -39.14
CA THR A 521 30.92 -1.38 -38.14
C THR A 521 29.54 -1.61 -37.51
N GLY A 522 29.28 -1.02 -36.34
CA GLY A 522 27.96 -1.05 -35.70
C GLY A 522 27.68 -2.25 -34.77
N ARG A 523 28.69 -3.07 -34.46
CA ARG A 523 28.57 -4.22 -33.54
C ARG A 523 28.91 -3.89 -32.07
N GLY A 524 29.62 -2.80 -31.81
CA GLY A 524 30.13 -2.49 -30.47
C GLY A 524 29.06 -2.44 -29.38
N LEU A 525 28.00 -1.65 -29.58
CA LEU A 525 26.89 -1.61 -28.61
C LEU A 525 26.10 -2.92 -28.51
N GLN A 526 26.11 -3.77 -29.54
CA GLN A 526 25.54 -5.10 -29.43
C GLN A 526 26.39 -5.96 -28.49
N LEU A 527 27.72 -5.91 -28.58
CA LEU A 527 28.62 -6.63 -27.67
C LEU A 527 28.42 -6.16 -26.23
N VAL A 528 28.32 -4.85 -26.00
CA VAL A 528 27.95 -4.30 -24.67
C VAL A 528 26.63 -4.90 -24.20
N ALA A 529 25.59 -4.84 -25.03
CA ALA A 529 24.27 -5.36 -24.68
C ALA A 529 24.24 -6.87 -24.38
N HIS A 530 25.12 -7.67 -24.97
CA HIS A 530 25.16 -9.12 -24.77
C HIS A 530 26.03 -9.56 -23.59
N LEU A 531 27.06 -8.81 -23.23
CA LEU A 531 28.05 -9.21 -22.22
C LEU A 531 27.91 -8.45 -20.88
N SER A 532 27.25 -7.29 -20.88
CA SER A 532 26.94 -6.56 -19.64
C SER A 532 25.71 -7.14 -18.93
N THR A 533 25.64 -7.01 -17.61
CA THR A 533 24.42 -7.29 -16.83
C THR A 533 23.33 -6.30 -17.21
N ARG A 534 23.69 -5.01 -17.28
CA ARG A 534 22.84 -3.90 -17.71
C ARG A 534 23.67 -2.89 -18.46
N TRP A 535 23.04 -2.16 -19.37
CA TRP A 535 23.68 -1.02 -20.03
C TRP A 535 22.62 0.01 -20.39
N GLY A 536 23.06 1.24 -20.67
CA GLY A 536 22.15 2.29 -21.06
C GLY A 536 22.86 3.55 -21.52
N THR A 537 22.04 4.56 -21.79
CA THR A 537 22.51 5.89 -22.20
C THR A 537 21.65 6.93 -21.49
N HIS A 538 22.25 8.00 -21.00
CA HIS A 538 21.50 9.14 -20.46
C HIS A 538 22.14 10.45 -20.91
N ARG A 539 21.36 11.53 -20.83
CA ARG A 539 21.86 12.88 -21.12
C ARG A 539 22.52 13.42 -19.87
N ALA A 540 23.69 14.02 -20.03
CA ALA A 540 24.41 14.66 -18.94
C ALA A 540 24.85 16.04 -19.44
N GLU A 541 24.16 17.13 -19.09
CA GLU A 541 24.49 18.46 -19.65
C GLU A 541 25.95 18.85 -19.36
N PRO A 542 26.78 19.18 -20.38
CA PRO A 542 26.42 19.51 -21.77
C PRO A 542 26.33 18.36 -22.80
N GLY A 543 26.69 17.13 -22.47
CA GLY A 543 26.70 15.97 -23.36
C GLY A 543 25.84 14.77 -22.97
N LYS A 544 26.44 13.59 -23.04
CA LYS A 544 25.81 12.28 -22.82
C LYS A 544 26.75 11.31 -22.12
N VAL A 545 26.17 10.29 -21.52
CA VAL A 545 26.89 9.16 -20.93
C VAL A 545 26.37 7.86 -21.53
N VAL A 546 27.29 6.97 -21.89
CA VAL A 546 27.02 5.57 -22.20
C VAL A 546 27.64 4.71 -21.11
N TRP A 547 26.89 3.77 -20.58
CA TRP A 547 27.33 3.02 -19.41
C TRP A 547 26.96 1.55 -19.49
N PHE A 548 27.70 0.72 -18.74
CA PHE A 548 27.37 -0.68 -18.50
C PHE A 548 27.71 -1.11 -17.07
N GLU A 549 26.96 -2.08 -16.56
CA GLU A 549 27.19 -2.78 -15.29
C GLU A 549 27.63 -4.22 -15.57
N HIS A 550 28.56 -4.74 -14.77
CA HIS A 550 29.03 -6.12 -14.85
C HIS A 550 29.27 -6.69 -13.44
N ASP A 551 28.95 -7.97 -13.25
CA ASP A 551 28.93 -8.66 -11.95
C ASP A 551 30.19 -9.51 -11.72
#